data_AF-A0A9E2BKN6-F1
#
_entry.id   AF-A0A9E2BKN6-F1
#
_cell.length_a   1.000
_cell.length_b   1.000
_cell.length_c   1.000
_cell.angle_alpha   90.00
_cell.angle_beta   90.00
_cell.angle_gamma   90.00
#
_symmetry.space_group_name_H-M   'P 1'
#
loop_
_entity.id
_entity.type
_entity.pdbx_description
1 polymer ?
#
loop_
_entity_poly.entity_id
_entity_poly.type
_entity_poly.pdbx_seq_one_letter_code
_entity_poly.pdbx_strand_id
1 'polypeptide(L)'
;MDAVDRAKYGAVLRAPYLARAVFALRPKRAEGVPVAAVSKTGTLYVSEAFAGLSTAEQVTVIAHEALHLLLLHFERLRNVPIRLANVAGDLEINSILREAGFSFPEGEYRPLFPEDFDLPAGKTAEEYIELLKSRAVELFGSGNDMTPDDDESGGGSDERNNTLPPFGGGSGSHGHPAPWEDPVEAEASSGMSETEWRGLARQVAKEVQAEKARGYVPGALIRWAEGVLRAKVDWQNLLRHFIGRARVVAGVDDYSYTRPPRRRVAGNIVFPAMIRREMTLAVIVDTSGSVEDQQLAQARREVLELARHFGKVTVLDADAAVQQIREVRAGQAASLTFRGGGGTDMALAIEAAAKLRPRPDVIIVLTDGYTPWPDRPLGIATIAVLYRKTMAVPQWIRQVIIDV
;
A
#
# COMPACT_ATOMS: atom_id res chain seq x y z
N MET A 1 -7.08 12.35 -31.82
CA MET A 1 -6.64 12.05 -30.45
C MET A 1 -7.86 12.24 -29.56
N ASP A 2 -8.29 11.18 -28.87
CA ASP A 2 -9.45 11.22 -27.99
C ASP A 2 -9.27 12.26 -26.87
N ALA A 3 -10.35 12.80 -26.30
CA ALA A 3 -10.27 13.81 -25.24
C ALA A 3 -9.49 13.28 -24.03
N VAL A 4 -9.68 12.01 -23.70
CA VAL A 4 -8.96 11.32 -22.64
C VAL A 4 -7.46 11.23 -22.94
N ASP A 5 -7.05 10.86 -24.16
CA ASP A 5 -5.64 10.80 -24.53
C ASP A 5 -4.95 12.15 -24.36
N ARG A 6 -5.57 13.24 -24.85
CA ARG A 6 -5.03 14.60 -24.69
C ARG A 6 -4.87 14.97 -23.21
N ALA A 7 -5.86 14.62 -22.40
CA ALA A 7 -5.82 14.87 -20.96
C ALA A 7 -4.73 14.06 -20.24
N LYS A 8 -4.53 12.79 -20.62
CA LYS A 8 -3.42 11.96 -20.12
C LYS A 8 -2.06 12.60 -20.44
N TYR A 9 -1.84 13.04 -21.67
CA TYR A 9 -0.61 13.75 -22.04
C TYR A 9 -0.44 15.06 -21.28
N GLY A 10 -1.50 15.85 -21.14
CA GLY A 10 -1.46 17.12 -20.39
C GLY A 10 -1.12 16.91 -18.91
N ALA A 11 -1.66 15.85 -18.28
CA ALA A 11 -1.34 15.50 -16.90
C ALA A 11 0.15 15.17 -16.73
N VAL A 12 0.75 14.45 -17.68
CA VAL A 12 2.18 14.10 -17.65
C VAL A 12 3.08 15.30 -17.92
N LEU A 13 2.68 16.20 -18.81
CA LEU A 13 3.42 17.44 -19.05
C LEU A 13 3.44 18.34 -17.80
N ARG A 14 2.34 18.33 -17.02
CA ARG A 14 2.21 19.10 -15.79
C ARG A 14 2.92 18.44 -14.59
N ALA A 15 2.73 17.15 -14.43
CA ALA A 15 3.25 16.35 -13.32
C ALA A 15 3.92 15.06 -13.87
N PRO A 16 5.20 15.14 -14.30
CA PRO A 16 5.90 14.01 -14.91
C PRO A 16 5.96 12.76 -14.03
N TYR A 17 6.09 12.93 -12.71
CA TYR A 17 6.07 11.85 -11.72
C TYR A 17 4.76 11.04 -11.70
N LEU A 18 3.65 11.54 -12.24
CA LEU A 18 2.39 10.78 -12.36
C LEU A 18 2.31 9.91 -13.62
N ALA A 19 3.30 9.97 -14.53
CA ALA A 19 3.22 9.34 -15.84
C ALA A 19 2.86 7.85 -15.79
N ARG A 20 3.50 7.09 -14.90
CA ARG A 20 3.22 5.65 -14.77
C ARG A 20 1.77 5.39 -14.36
N ALA A 21 1.26 6.13 -13.38
CA ALA A 21 -0.09 5.98 -12.88
C ALA A 21 -1.13 6.39 -13.92
N VAL A 22 -0.94 7.56 -14.55
CA VAL A 22 -1.83 8.06 -15.60
C VAL A 22 -1.89 7.10 -16.78
N PHE A 23 -0.74 6.63 -17.29
CA PHE A 23 -0.74 5.74 -18.45
C PHE A 23 -1.23 4.33 -18.14
N ALA A 24 -1.19 3.88 -16.88
CA ALA A 24 -1.81 2.62 -16.45
C ALA A 24 -3.35 2.65 -16.51
N LEU A 25 -3.99 3.83 -16.48
CA LEU A 25 -5.45 3.95 -16.58
C LEU A 25 -5.96 3.52 -17.95
N ARG A 26 -7.02 2.70 -17.96
CA ARG A 26 -7.68 2.17 -19.15
C ARG A 26 -9.05 2.84 -19.34
N PRO A 27 -9.19 3.76 -20.31
CA PRO A 27 -10.44 4.51 -20.47
C PRO A 27 -11.57 3.63 -21.00
N LYS A 28 -12.77 3.81 -20.45
CA LYS A 28 -14.03 3.18 -20.85
C LYS A 28 -15.15 4.21 -20.69
N ARG A 29 -16.07 4.29 -21.66
CA ARG A 29 -17.27 5.12 -21.50
C ARG A 29 -18.29 4.36 -20.66
N ALA A 30 -18.95 5.03 -19.73
CA ALA A 30 -20.05 4.47 -18.96
C ALA A 30 -21.14 5.52 -18.69
N GLU A 31 -22.37 5.05 -18.62
CA GLU A 31 -23.52 5.81 -18.14
C GLU A 31 -23.60 5.69 -16.60
N GLY A 32 -24.17 6.69 -15.92
CA GLY A 32 -24.30 6.70 -14.46
C GLY A 32 -23.10 7.29 -13.70
N VAL A 33 -21.98 7.55 -14.38
CA VAL A 33 -20.84 8.27 -13.81
C VAL A 33 -21.04 9.78 -13.96
N PRO A 34 -20.87 10.61 -12.91
CA PRO A 34 -21.07 12.06 -13.01
C PRO A 34 -20.13 12.72 -14.02
N VAL A 35 -18.82 12.58 -13.84
CA VAL A 35 -17.78 13.11 -14.75
C VAL A 35 -16.79 12.02 -15.11
N ALA A 36 -16.09 11.50 -14.10
CA ALA A 36 -15.22 10.35 -14.21
C ALA A 36 -15.22 9.59 -12.88
N ALA A 37 -14.80 8.33 -12.95
CA ALA A 37 -14.57 7.48 -11.79
C ALA A 37 -13.55 6.41 -12.16
N VAL A 38 -12.88 5.81 -11.18
CA VAL A 38 -11.89 4.76 -11.43
C VAL A 38 -12.13 3.51 -10.58
N SER A 39 -12.00 2.34 -11.20
CA SER A 39 -12.02 1.07 -10.47
C SER A 39 -10.68 0.78 -9.80
N LYS A 40 -10.69 -0.06 -8.76
CA LYS A 40 -9.45 -0.57 -8.11
C LYS A 40 -8.52 -1.31 -9.07
N THR A 41 -9.03 -1.78 -10.22
CA THR A 41 -8.25 -2.48 -11.26
C THR A 41 -7.68 -1.56 -12.34
N GLY A 42 -7.93 -0.24 -12.26
CA GLY A 42 -7.39 0.76 -13.17
C GLY A 42 -8.24 1.05 -14.39
N THR A 43 -9.51 0.65 -14.40
CA THR A 43 -10.45 1.08 -15.44
C THR A 43 -10.97 2.47 -15.11
N LEU A 44 -10.70 3.42 -16.01
CA LEU A 44 -11.14 4.80 -15.91
C LEU A 44 -12.46 4.93 -16.66
N TYR A 45 -13.55 5.13 -15.94
CA TYR A 45 -14.85 5.40 -16.49
C TYR A 45 -15.02 6.90 -16.72
N VAL A 46 -15.46 7.29 -17.91
CA VAL A 46 -15.73 8.69 -18.27
C VAL A 46 -17.15 8.85 -18.84
N SER A 47 -17.81 9.94 -18.46
CA SER A 47 -19.14 10.31 -18.96
C SER A 47 -19.06 11.32 -20.10
N GLU A 48 -20.21 11.67 -20.71
CA GLU A 48 -20.27 12.75 -21.69
C GLU A 48 -19.94 14.13 -21.07
N ALA A 49 -20.20 14.32 -19.77
CA ALA A 49 -19.88 15.58 -19.09
C ALA A 49 -18.37 15.85 -19.09
N PHE A 50 -17.54 14.81 -18.98
CA PHE A 50 -16.08 14.93 -19.12
C PHE A 50 -15.67 15.52 -20.48
N ALA A 51 -16.35 15.13 -21.56
CA ALA A 51 -16.04 15.66 -22.90
C ALA A 51 -16.40 17.16 -23.03
N GLY A 52 -17.37 17.63 -22.25
CA GLY A 52 -17.78 19.05 -22.20
C GLY A 52 -16.85 19.96 -21.41
N LEU A 53 -15.96 19.40 -20.58
CA LEU A 53 -14.96 20.17 -19.83
C LEU A 53 -13.88 20.75 -20.74
N SER A 54 -13.25 21.85 -20.32
CA SER A 54 -12.06 22.38 -20.97
C SER A 54 -10.89 21.39 -20.86
N THR A 55 -9.89 21.53 -21.74
CA THR A 55 -8.72 20.65 -21.72
C THR A 55 -7.96 20.70 -20.39
N ALA A 56 -7.89 21.86 -19.74
CA ALA A 56 -7.21 22.01 -18.46
C ALA A 56 -7.96 21.28 -17.33
N GLU A 57 -9.29 21.34 -17.35
CA GLU A 57 -10.15 20.64 -16.38
C GLU A 57 -10.11 19.12 -16.59
N GLN A 58 -10.15 18.66 -17.85
CA GLN A 58 -9.99 17.23 -18.19
C GLN A 58 -8.66 16.69 -17.67
N VAL A 59 -7.56 17.44 -17.82
CA VAL A 59 -6.24 17.08 -17.28
C VAL A 59 -6.28 16.85 -15.77
N THR A 60 -6.98 17.72 -15.04
CA THR A 60 -7.13 17.63 -13.58
C THR A 60 -7.95 16.41 -13.17
N VAL A 61 -9.07 16.14 -13.84
CA VAL A 61 -9.89 14.96 -13.56
C VAL A 61 -9.09 13.67 -13.78
N ILE A 62 -8.33 13.55 -14.87
CA ILE A 62 -7.47 12.37 -15.09
C ILE A 62 -6.40 12.20 -14.01
N ALA A 63 -5.77 13.31 -13.60
CA ALA A 63 -4.77 13.27 -12.53
C ALA A 63 -5.39 12.91 -11.17
N HIS A 64 -6.63 13.35 -10.91
CA HIS A 64 -7.40 13.04 -9.72
C HIS A 64 -7.68 11.53 -9.63
N GLU A 65 -8.23 10.94 -10.69
CA GLU A 65 -8.50 9.49 -10.74
C GLU A 65 -7.21 8.66 -10.58
N ALA A 66 -6.11 9.09 -11.21
CA ALA A 66 -4.82 8.43 -11.05
C ALA A 66 -4.31 8.47 -9.59
N LEU A 67 -4.60 9.54 -8.86
CA LEU A 67 -4.17 9.71 -7.47
C LEU A 67 -4.93 8.81 -6.50
N HIS A 68 -6.22 8.50 -6.72
CA HIS A 68 -6.93 7.52 -5.88
C HIS A 68 -6.22 6.16 -5.86
N LEU A 69 -5.77 5.70 -7.03
CA LEU A 69 -5.04 4.44 -7.15
C LEU A 69 -3.60 4.55 -6.65
N LEU A 70 -2.91 5.65 -6.97
CA LEU A 70 -1.54 5.85 -6.53
C LEU A 70 -1.41 5.94 -5.01
N LEU A 71 -2.35 6.62 -4.36
CA LEU A 71 -2.42 6.76 -2.92
C LEU A 71 -3.05 5.53 -2.24
N LEU A 72 -3.45 4.52 -3.01
CA LEU A 72 -4.05 3.26 -2.54
C LEU A 72 -5.31 3.49 -1.68
N HIS A 73 -6.16 4.44 -2.06
CA HIS A 73 -7.39 4.75 -1.32
C HIS A 73 -8.33 3.54 -1.23
N PHE A 74 -8.45 2.75 -2.29
CA PHE A 74 -9.21 1.48 -2.31
C PHE A 74 -8.82 0.48 -1.22
N GLU A 75 -7.59 0.55 -0.71
CA GLU A 75 -7.12 -0.29 0.38
C GLU A 75 -7.22 0.43 1.73
N ARG A 76 -6.69 1.65 1.79
CA ARG A 76 -6.61 2.45 3.02
C ARG A 76 -7.98 2.79 3.59
N LEU A 77 -8.96 3.00 2.71
CA LEU A 77 -10.29 3.48 3.06
C LEU A 77 -11.36 2.39 2.99
N ARG A 78 -10.99 1.13 2.76
CA ARG A 78 -11.93 0.00 2.57
C ARG A 78 -12.94 -0.19 3.69
N ASN A 79 -12.51 0.06 4.92
CA ASN A 79 -13.34 -0.13 6.11
C ASN A 79 -13.93 1.18 6.63
N VAL A 80 -13.94 2.22 5.80
CA VAL A 80 -14.52 3.53 6.10
C VAL A 80 -15.87 3.61 5.37
N PRO A 81 -16.92 4.20 5.98
CA PRO A 81 -18.18 4.44 5.27
C PRO A 81 -17.94 5.16 3.95
N ILE A 82 -18.58 4.69 2.87
CA ILE A 82 -18.25 5.04 1.48
C ILE A 82 -18.26 6.57 1.27
N ARG A 83 -19.30 7.25 1.76
CA ARG A 83 -19.40 8.72 1.65
C ARG A 83 -18.24 9.44 2.32
N LEU A 84 -17.89 9.01 3.54
CA LEU A 84 -16.79 9.61 4.29
C LEU A 84 -15.44 9.32 3.63
N ALA A 85 -15.26 8.12 3.05
CA ALA A 85 -14.08 7.74 2.29
C ALA A 85 -13.92 8.61 1.03
N ASN A 86 -14.99 8.79 0.26
CA ASN A 86 -15.00 9.63 -0.95
C ASN A 86 -14.64 11.08 -0.59
N VAL A 87 -15.36 11.70 0.36
CA VAL A 87 -15.06 13.08 0.77
C VAL A 87 -13.61 13.21 1.24
N ALA A 88 -13.15 12.37 2.16
CA ALA A 88 -11.81 12.49 2.70
C ALA A 88 -10.70 12.24 1.66
N GLY A 89 -10.92 11.29 0.75
CA GLY A 89 -10.02 11.00 -0.36
C GLY A 89 -9.91 12.19 -1.32
N ASP A 90 -11.04 12.79 -1.68
CA ASP A 90 -11.10 13.94 -2.58
C ASP A 90 -10.45 15.17 -1.95
N LEU A 91 -10.65 15.41 -0.65
CA LEU A 91 -9.99 16.49 0.07
C LEU A 91 -8.46 16.38 0.04
N GLU A 92 -7.90 15.16 0.22
CA GLU A 92 -6.46 14.89 0.11
C GLU A 92 -5.97 15.16 -1.33
N ILE A 93 -6.65 14.60 -2.33
CA ILE A 93 -6.24 14.67 -3.74
C ILE A 93 -6.35 16.08 -4.31
N ASN A 94 -7.47 16.76 -4.07
CA ASN A 94 -7.71 18.11 -4.58
C ASN A 94 -6.73 19.10 -3.95
N SER A 95 -6.34 18.91 -2.69
CA SER A 95 -5.27 19.69 -2.06
C SER A 95 -3.92 19.50 -2.78
N ILE A 96 -3.56 18.26 -3.12
CA ILE A 96 -2.34 17.93 -3.86
C ILE A 96 -2.34 18.58 -5.25
N LEU A 97 -3.43 18.43 -6.00
CA LEU A 97 -3.56 18.96 -7.35
C LEU A 97 -3.58 20.50 -7.36
N ARG A 98 -4.19 21.13 -6.36
CA ARG A 98 -4.20 22.58 -6.20
C ARG A 98 -2.79 23.12 -5.92
N GLU A 99 -2.03 22.45 -5.05
CA GLU A 99 -0.62 22.79 -4.80
C GLU A 99 0.24 22.62 -6.06
N ALA A 100 -0.03 21.60 -6.88
CA ALA A 100 0.61 21.40 -8.19
C ALA A 100 0.10 22.35 -9.30
N GLY A 101 -0.86 23.24 -8.98
CA GLY A 101 -1.39 24.26 -9.89
C GLY A 101 -2.28 23.72 -11.02
N PHE A 102 -2.96 22.60 -10.81
CA PHE A 102 -3.97 22.10 -11.75
C PHE A 102 -5.21 23.01 -11.80
N SER A 103 -5.96 22.95 -12.90
CA SER A 103 -7.15 23.79 -13.12
C SER A 103 -8.41 22.96 -12.91
N PHE A 104 -9.27 23.36 -11.99
CA PHE A 104 -10.43 22.56 -11.59
C PHE A 104 -11.69 22.95 -12.35
N PRO A 105 -12.64 22.00 -12.54
CA PRO A 105 -13.96 22.33 -13.04
C PRO A 105 -14.65 23.39 -12.18
N GLU A 106 -15.43 24.27 -12.84
CA GLU A 106 -16.29 25.26 -12.18
C GLU A 106 -17.77 24.84 -12.23
N GLY A 107 -18.62 25.57 -11.50
CA GLY A 107 -20.08 25.36 -11.51
C GLY A 107 -20.50 24.05 -10.84
N GLU A 108 -21.35 23.28 -11.52
CA GLU A 108 -21.96 22.04 -11.00
C GLU A 108 -20.93 20.97 -10.65
N TYR A 109 -19.79 20.94 -11.35
CA TYR A 109 -18.73 19.95 -11.15
C TYR A 109 -17.57 20.45 -10.28
N ARG A 110 -17.76 21.57 -9.55
CA ARG A 110 -16.74 22.10 -8.65
C ARG A 110 -16.33 21.04 -7.61
N PRO A 111 -15.03 20.76 -7.45
CA PRO A 111 -14.53 19.79 -6.47
C PRO A 111 -14.59 20.33 -5.04
N LEU A 112 -14.54 19.39 -4.08
CA LEU A 112 -14.46 19.71 -2.66
C LEU A 112 -13.04 20.07 -2.22
N PHE A 113 -12.96 21.07 -1.34
CA PHE A 113 -11.73 21.49 -0.69
C PHE A 113 -11.89 21.54 0.84
N PRO A 114 -10.77 21.46 1.60
CA PRO A 114 -10.82 21.44 3.06
C PRO A 114 -11.52 22.68 3.65
N GLU A 115 -11.38 23.83 2.98
CA GLU A 115 -12.01 25.08 3.42
C GLU A 115 -13.54 25.06 3.32
N ASP A 116 -14.13 24.19 2.48
CA ASP A 116 -15.58 24.00 2.41
C ASP A 116 -16.14 23.36 3.70
N PHE A 117 -15.26 22.83 4.57
CA PHE A 117 -15.60 22.17 5.85
C PHE A 117 -14.92 22.82 7.07
N ASP A 118 -14.32 24.01 6.91
CA ASP A 118 -13.48 24.67 7.93
C ASP A 118 -12.30 23.81 8.39
N LEU A 119 -11.72 23.01 7.49
CA LEU A 119 -10.59 22.12 7.78
C LEU A 119 -9.28 22.66 7.19
N PRO A 120 -8.13 22.37 7.81
CA PRO A 120 -6.84 22.77 7.26
C PRO A 120 -6.47 21.93 6.03
N ALA A 121 -5.80 22.57 5.06
CA ALA A 121 -5.27 21.90 3.88
C ALA A 121 -4.05 20.99 4.18
N GLY A 122 -3.77 20.07 3.27
CA GLY A 122 -2.52 19.28 3.25
C GLY A 122 -2.46 18.11 4.23
N LYS A 123 -3.63 17.64 4.71
CA LYS A 123 -3.77 16.44 5.54
C LYS A 123 -3.99 15.19 4.70
N THR A 124 -3.76 14.02 5.29
CA THR A 124 -4.10 12.74 4.64
C THR A 124 -5.59 12.43 4.73
N ALA A 125 -6.09 11.52 3.91
CA ALA A 125 -7.48 11.06 3.97
C ALA A 125 -7.86 10.56 5.37
N GLU A 126 -7.00 9.81 6.07
CA GLU A 126 -7.28 9.34 7.43
C GLU A 126 -7.35 10.48 8.44
N GLU A 127 -6.50 11.49 8.31
CA GLU A 127 -6.58 12.68 9.15
C GLU A 127 -7.88 13.45 8.89
N TYR A 128 -8.32 13.55 7.64
CA TYR A 128 -9.62 14.14 7.31
C TYR A 128 -10.77 13.31 7.85
N ILE A 129 -10.70 11.98 7.78
CA ILE A 129 -11.69 11.07 8.37
C ILE A 129 -11.83 11.35 9.88
N GLU A 130 -10.73 11.44 10.62
CA GLU A 130 -10.78 11.72 12.07
C GLU A 130 -11.40 13.09 12.38
N LEU A 131 -11.08 14.11 11.58
CA LEU A 131 -11.67 15.45 11.74
C LEU A 131 -13.17 15.46 11.41
N LEU A 132 -13.56 14.78 10.32
CA LEU A 132 -14.94 14.72 9.84
C LEU A 132 -15.82 13.81 10.70
N LYS A 133 -15.29 12.75 11.32
CA LYS A 133 -16.03 11.87 12.25
C LYS A 133 -16.74 12.64 13.34
N SER A 134 -16.08 13.67 13.89
CA SER A 134 -16.66 14.51 14.94
C SER A 134 -17.86 15.35 14.48
N ARG A 135 -18.03 15.52 13.16
CA ARG A 135 -19.10 16.29 12.49
C ARG A 135 -19.94 15.44 11.55
N ALA A 136 -19.75 14.11 11.54
CA ALA A 136 -20.32 13.24 10.51
C ALA A 136 -21.86 13.26 10.54
N VAL A 137 -22.46 13.33 11.73
CA VAL A 137 -23.92 13.42 11.89
C VAL A 137 -24.49 14.73 11.34
N GLU A 138 -23.75 15.85 11.47
CA GLU A 138 -24.17 17.15 10.96
C GLU A 138 -23.99 17.26 9.44
N LEU A 139 -22.92 16.68 8.90
CA LEU A 139 -22.54 16.78 7.50
C LEU A 139 -23.25 15.74 6.60
N PHE A 140 -23.51 14.54 7.13
CA PHE A 140 -24.06 13.42 6.36
C PHE A 140 -25.44 12.97 6.86
N GLY A 141 -25.98 13.61 7.90
CA GLY A 141 -27.28 13.31 8.49
C GLY A 141 -27.29 12.07 9.40
N SER A 142 -28.36 11.91 10.16
CA SER A 142 -28.56 10.78 11.11
C SER A 142 -29.08 9.50 10.45
N GLY A 143 -28.98 9.39 9.12
CA GLY A 143 -29.45 8.23 8.36
C GLY A 143 -28.51 7.03 8.51
N ASN A 144 -29.03 5.84 8.21
CA ASN A 144 -28.33 4.55 8.26
C ASN A 144 -27.06 4.45 7.37
N ASP A 145 -26.68 5.53 6.67
CA ASP A 145 -25.61 5.74 5.67
C ASP A 145 -24.16 5.65 6.23
N MET A 146 -24.03 5.12 7.45
CA MET A 146 -22.77 5.00 8.21
C MET A 146 -22.27 3.55 8.25
N THR A 147 -22.88 2.65 7.48
CA THR A 147 -22.41 1.28 7.33
C THR A 147 -21.53 1.12 6.08
N PRO A 148 -20.56 0.19 6.08
CA PRO A 148 -19.71 -0.05 4.91
C PRO A 148 -20.44 -0.60 3.67
N ASP A 149 -21.71 -0.98 3.80
CA ASP A 149 -22.49 -1.78 2.84
C ASP A 149 -23.62 -1.01 2.13
N ASP A 150 -23.71 0.31 2.27
CA ASP A 150 -24.79 1.06 1.64
C ASP A 150 -24.53 1.24 0.13
N ASP A 151 -25.23 0.39 -0.66
CA ASP A 151 -25.36 0.45 -2.11
C ASP A 151 -25.67 1.89 -2.57
N GLU A 152 -24.95 2.38 -3.60
CA GLU A 152 -25.20 3.66 -4.29
C GLU A 152 -26.57 3.73 -5.02
N SER A 153 -27.47 2.80 -4.73
CA SER A 153 -28.82 2.69 -5.28
C SER A 153 -29.85 3.47 -4.44
N GLY A 154 -29.53 4.70 -4.06
CA GLY A 154 -30.34 5.54 -3.17
C GLY A 154 -30.95 6.75 -3.88
N GLY A 155 -31.75 6.54 -4.91
CA GLY A 155 -32.62 7.57 -5.48
C GLY A 155 -33.73 7.95 -4.49
N GLY A 156 -33.38 8.69 -3.45
CA GLY A 156 -34.30 9.24 -2.45
C GLY A 156 -34.17 10.75 -2.43
N SER A 157 -35.15 11.44 -3.00
CA SER A 157 -35.32 12.88 -2.89
C SER A 157 -35.65 13.25 -1.44
N ASP A 158 -34.65 13.53 -0.62
CA ASP A 158 -34.84 14.24 0.64
C ASP A 158 -34.28 15.66 0.51
N GLU A 159 -35.20 16.63 0.37
CA GLU A 159 -34.94 18.05 0.13
C GLU A 159 -34.34 18.80 1.34
N ARG A 160 -33.59 18.13 2.21
CA ARG A 160 -33.00 18.75 3.40
C ARG A 160 -31.51 18.45 3.46
N ASN A 161 -30.74 19.49 3.09
CA ASN A 161 -29.27 19.58 3.05
C ASN A 161 -28.60 19.10 1.75
N ASN A 162 -28.99 19.72 0.62
CA ASN A 162 -28.41 19.52 -0.71
C ASN A 162 -27.24 20.49 -1.00
N THR A 163 -26.22 20.51 -0.13
CA THR A 163 -25.02 21.38 -0.30
C THR A 163 -23.80 20.64 -0.86
N LEU A 164 -23.87 19.32 -1.05
CA LEU A 164 -22.77 18.53 -1.60
C LEU A 164 -23.20 17.87 -2.92
N PRO A 165 -22.36 17.92 -3.98
CA PRO A 165 -22.68 17.33 -5.27
C PRO A 165 -22.86 15.80 -5.18
N PRO A 166 -23.61 15.17 -6.11
CA PRO A 166 -23.82 13.73 -6.11
C PRO A 166 -22.48 12.97 -6.19
N PHE A 167 -22.15 12.23 -5.14
CA PHE A 167 -20.91 11.48 -5.00
C PHE A 167 -21.00 10.16 -5.77
N GLY A 168 -20.21 10.01 -6.84
CA GLY A 168 -20.14 8.82 -7.69
C GLY A 168 -18.70 8.34 -7.84
N GLY A 169 -18.11 7.88 -6.73
CA GLY A 169 -16.76 7.34 -6.71
C GLY A 169 -16.74 5.90 -7.22
N GLY A 170 -15.64 5.48 -7.86
CA GLY A 170 -15.45 4.08 -8.22
C GLY A 170 -14.75 3.30 -7.11
N SER A 171 -14.62 1.98 -7.27
CA SER A 171 -13.91 1.12 -6.31
C SER A 171 -12.45 1.51 -6.09
N GLY A 172 -11.86 2.36 -6.92
CA GLY A 172 -10.53 2.94 -6.71
C GLY A 172 -10.44 3.90 -5.52
N SER A 173 -11.55 4.54 -5.11
CA SER A 173 -11.57 5.48 -3.99
C SER A 173 -11.80 4.80 -2.63
N HIS A 174 -12.55 3.70 -2.57
CA HIS A 174 -12.87 3.01 -1.30
C HIS A 174 -12.87 1.48 -1.37
N GLY A 175 -12.65 0.87 -2.52
CA GLY A 175 -12.47 -0.59 -2.63
C GLY A 175 -13.75 -1.42 -2.79
N HIS A 176 -14.92 -0.77 -2.84
CA HIS A 176 -16.22 -1.40 -3.07
C HIS A 176 -16.69 -1.13 -4.51
N PRO A 177 -17.14 -2.14 -5.28
CA PRO A 177 -17.61 -1.94 -6.64
C PRO A 177 -18.86 -1.05 -6.71
N ALA A 178 -18.90 -0.16 -7.70
CA ALA A 178 -20.10 0.62 -8.02
C ALA A 178 -20.98 -0.10 -9.07
N PRO A 179 -22.30 0.21 -9.18
CA PRO A 179 -23.20 -0.48 -10.11
C PRO A 179 -22.81 -0.38 -11.60
N TRP A 180 -22.12 0.69 -11.98
CA TRP A 180 -21.61 0.89 -13.34
C TRP A 180 -20.24 0.23 -13.60
N GLU A 181 -19.62 -0.36 -12.58
CA GLU A 181 -18.39 -1.13 -12.76
C GLU A 181 -18.69 -2.52 -13.34
N ASP A 182 -17.92 -2.88 -14.35
CA ASP A 182 -18.02 -4.21 -14.96
C ASP A 182 -17.57 -5.29 -13.96
N PRO A 183 -18.45 -6.20 -13.52
CA PRO A 183 -18.11 -7.21 -12.50
C PRO A 183 -16.97 -8.13 -12.94
N VAL A 184 -16.83 -8.38 -14.25
CA VAL A 184 -15.77 -9.23 -14.80
C VAL A 184 -14.41 -8.54 -14.69
N GLU A 185 -14.36 -7.20 -14.85
CA GLU A 185 -13.13 -6.43 -14.66
C GLU A 185 -12.84 -6.13 -13.19
N ALA A 186 -13.85 -6.14 -12.31
CA ALA A 186 -13.70 -5.98 -10.88
C ALA A 186 -13.08 -7.20 -10.19
N GLU A 187 -13.25 -8.40 -10.77
CA GLU A 187 -12.75 -9.68 -10.23
C GLU A 187 -11.59 -10.32 -11.02
N ALA A 188 -11.33 -9.96 -12.29
CA ALA A 188 -10.42 -10.75 -13.15
C ALA A 188 -9.30 -9.99 -13.92
N SER A 189 -8.32 -10.81 -14.32
CA SER A 189 -6.98 -10.65 -14.94
C SER A 189 -6.69 -9.57 -15.99
N SER A 190 -7.64 -8.73 -16.37
CA SER A 190 -7.42 -7.73 -17.43
C SER A 190 -6.75 -6.45 -16.91
N GLY A 191 -6.99 -6.11 -15.62
CA GLY A 191 -6.48 -4.91 -14.97
C GLY A 191 -5.32 -5.19 -14.00
N MET A 192 -4.83 -4.13 -13.35
CA MET A 192 -3.77 -4.25 -12.36
C MET A 192 -4.33 -4.74 -11.03
N SER A 193 -3.71 -5.77 -10.48
CA SER A 193 -3.96 -6.24 -9.12
C SER A 193 -3.52 -5.23 -8.07
N GLU A 194 -4.02 -5.36 -6.85
CA GLU A 194 -3.61 -4.51 -5.71
C GLU A 194 -2.09 -4.57 -5.47
N THR A 195 -1.45 -5.73 -5.71
CA THR A 195 0.00 -5.89 -5.57
C THR A 195 0.76 -5.12 -6.66
N GLU A 196 0.25 -5.11 -7.89
CA GLU A 196 0.85 -4.36 -8.99
C GLU A 196 0.72 -2.85 -8.75
N TRP A 197 -0.42 -2.37 -8.22
CA TRP A 197 -0.59 -0.98 -7.81
C TRP A 197 0.37 -0.57 -6.70
N ARG A 198 0.60 -1.41 -5.68
CA ARG A 198 1.65 -1.14 -4.67
C ARG A 198 3.04 -1.04 -5.30
N GLY A 199 3.34 -1.93 -6.24
CA GLY A 199 4.61 -1.91 -6.98
C GLY A 199 4.79 -0.61 -7.77
N LEU A 200 3.74 -0.17 -8.47
CA LEU A 200 3.71 1.09 -9.21
C LEU A 200 3.83 2.29 -8.27
N ALA A 201 3.09 2.31 -7.15
CA ALA A 201 3.18 3.34 -6.12
C ALA A 201 4.60 3.48 -5.57
N ARG A 202 5.28 2.36 -5.30
CA ARG A 202 6.69 2.37 -4.88
C ARG A 202 7.64 2.90 -5.97
N GLN A 203 7.37 2.61 -7.24
CA GLN A 203 8.16 3.16 -8.36
C GLN A 203 7.98 4.68 -8.48
N VAL A 204 6.74 5.14 -8.47
CA VAL A 204 6.41 6.57 -8.50
C VAL A 204 6.96 7.30 -7.28
N ALA A 205 6.90 6.71 -6.08
CA ALA A 205 7.51 7.29 -4.89
C ALA A 205 9.02 7.55 -5.05
N LYS A 206 9.75 6.67 -5.76
CA LYS A 206 11.18 6.89 -6.08
C LYS A 206 11.36 8.06 -7.06
N GLU A 207 10.49 8.17 -8.05
CA GLU A 207 10.50 9.28 -9.02
C GLU A 207 10.21 10.62 -8.32
N VAL A 208 9.19 10.65 -7.47
CA VAL A 208 8.85 11.80 -6.60
C VAL A 208 10.05 12.20 -5.72
N GLN A 209 10.76 11.25 -5.11
CA GLN A 209 11.98 11.57 -4.35
C GLN A 209 13.10 12.13 -5.23
N ALA A 210 13.31 11.58 -6.42
CA ALA A 210 14.33 12.08 -7.34
C ALA A 210 14.02 13.50 -7.83
N GLU A 211 12.73 13.84 -7.96
CA GLU A 211 12.26 15.15 -8.41
C GLU A 211 12.08 16.17 -7.27
N LYS A 212 12.19 15.77 -6.00
CA LYS A 212 12.05 16.64 -4.81
C LYS A 212 12.87 17.93 -4.89
N ALA A 213 14.09 17.86 -5.45
CA ALA A 213 14.98 19.01 -5.57
C ALA A 213 14.52 20.07 -6.59
N ARG A 214 13.56 19.74 -7.47
CA ARG A 214 13.09 20.62 -8.55
C ARG A 214 11.97 21.59 -8.12
N GLY A 215 11.42 21.43 -6.90
CA GLY A 215 10.55 22.42 -6.27
C GLY A 215 9.11 22.54 -6.79
N TYR A 216 8.69 21.72 -7.76
CA TYR A 216 7.30 21.70 -8.28
C TYR A 216 6.46 20.54 -7.74
N VAL A 217 7.06 19.63 -6.97
CA VAL A 217 6.38 18.48 -6.39
C VAL A 217 5.65 18.90 -5.11
N PRO A 218 4.34 18.66 -4.98
CA PRO A 218 3.59 18.96 -3.77
C PRO A 218 4.18 18.33 -2.51
N GLY A 219 4.19 19.08 -1.41
CA GLY A 219 4.74 18.63 -0.12
C GLY A 219 4.04 17.38 0.41
N ALA A 220 2.74 17.24 0.18
CA ALA A 220 1.97 16.05 0.54
C ALA A 220 2.48 14.79 -0.20
N LEU A 221 2.80 14.90 -1.50
CA LEU A 221 3.38 13.79 -2.26
C LEU A 221 4.80 13.45 -1.82
N ILE A 222 5.61 14.44 -1.43
CA ILE A 222 6.94 14.18 -0.85
C ILE A 222 6.80 13.38 0.45
N ARG A 223 5.91 13.79 1.36
CA ARG A 223 5.66 13.06 2.62
C ARG A 223 5.11 11.66 2.38
N TRP A 224 4.19 11.52 1.43
CA TRP A 224 3.66 10.22 1.00
C TRP A 224 4.77 9.33 0.46
N ALA A 225 5.61 9.83 -0.45
CA ALA A 225 6.71 9.07 -1.04
C ALA A 225 7.75 8.65 0.01
N GLU A 226 8.10 9.54 0.94
CA GLU A 226 8.91 9.19 2.12
C GLU A 226 8.22 8.09 2.94
N GLY A 227 6.91 8.18 3.15
CA GLY A 227 6.09 7.16 3.82
C GLY A 227 6.14 5.78 3.15
N VAL A 228 5.97 5.72 1.83
CA VAL A 228 6.02 4.49 1.03
C VAL A 228 7.43 3.90 1.01
N LEU A 229 8.47 4.75 1.02
CA LEU A 229 9.88 4.34 0.97
C LEU A 229 10.51 4.14 2.36
N ARG A 230 9.76 4.30 3.46
CA ARG A 230 10.26 4.18 4.84
C ARG A 230 10.83 2.79 5.16
N ALA A 231 10.32 1.73 4.53
CA ALA A 231 10.99 0.43 4.50
C ALA A 231 11.95 0.40 3.30
N LYS A 232 13.25 0.49 3.61
CA LYS A 232 14.33 0.57 2.63
C LYS A 232 14.50 -0.77 1.90
N VAL A 233 14.16 -1.89 2.55
CA VAL A 233 14.23 -3.21 1.92
C VAL A 233 12.93 -3.55 1.18
N ASP A 234 13.07 -3.95 -0.08
CA ASP A 234 11.97 -4.51 -0.87
C ASP A 234 11.80 -6.00 -0.55
N TRP A 235 11.12 -6.27 0.57
CA TRP A 235 10.94 -7.61 1.10
C TRP A 235 10.20 -8.55 0.16
N GLN A 236 9.25 -8.03 -0.63
CA GLN A 236 8.54 -8.82 -1.63
C GLN A 236 9.51 -9.37 -2.68
N ASN A 237 10.30 -8.50 -3.30
CA ASN A 237 11.27 -8.90 -4.33
C ASN A 237 12.35 -9.83 -3.75
N LEU A 238 12.83 -9.53 -2.55
CA LEU A 238 13.88 -10.30 -1.91
C LEU A 238 13.40 -11.71 -1.53
N LEU A 239 12.24 -11.83 -0.90
CA LEU A 239 11.71 -13.09 -0.38
C LEU A 239 11.04 -13.96 -1.44
N ARG A 240 10.68 -13.41 -2.62
CA ARG A 240 10.23 -14.24 -3.76
C ARG A 240 11.22 -15.35 -4.14
N HIS A 241 12.51 -15.11 -4.01
CA HIS A 241 13.55 -16.13 -4.27
C HIS A 241 13.51 -17.30 -3.27
N PHE A 242 12.87 -17.10 -2.13
CA PHE A 242 12.77 -18.09 -1.05
C PHE A 242 11.37 -18.71 -0.98
N ILE A 243 10.46 -18.38 -1.89
CA ILE A 243 9.07 -18.86 -1.88
C ILE A 243 8.96 -20.39 -1.96
N GLY A 244 9.92 -21.05 -2.61
CA GLY A 244 10.00 -22.53 -2.67
C GLY A 244 10.25 -23.20 -1.32
N ARG A 245 10.65 -22.43 -0.30
CA ARG A 245 10.85 -22.93 1.08
C ARG A 245 9.59 -22.80 1.94
N ALA A 246 8.63 -21.99 1.52
CA ALA A 246 7.39 -21.77 2.26
C ALA A 246 6.59 -23.07 2.37
N ARG A 247 5.96 -23.28 3.53
CA ARG A 247 5.12 -24.45 3.77
C ARG A 247 3.83 -24.32 2.98
N VAL A 248 3.51 -25.35 2.19
CA VAL A 248 2.22 -25.45 1.49
C VAL A 248 1.17 -25.96 2.47
N VAL A 249 0.14 -25.14 2.71
CA VAL A 249 -1.04 -25.46 3.52
C VAL A 249 -2.29 -25.42 2.65
N ALA A 250 -3.40 -25.99 3.12
CA ALA A 250 -4.68 -25.78 2.45
C ALA A 250 -5.11 -24.32 2.63
N GLY A 251 -5.53 -23.66 1.56
CA GLY A 251 -5.91 -22.24 1.55
C GLY A 251 -6.37 -21.83 0.16
N VAL A 252 -6.83 -20.59 -0.03
CA VAL A 252 -7.51 -20.15 -1.27
C VAL A 252 -6.63 -19.29 -2.19
N ASP A 253 -5.31 -19.34 -2.01
CA ASP A 253 -4.39 -18.37 -2.62
C ASP A 253 -3.82 -18.86 -3.97
N ASP A 254 -3.69 -20.18 -4.18
CA ASP A 254 -3.11 -20.76 -5.40
C ASP A 254 -3.61 -22.20 -5.65
N TYR A 255 -3.44 -22.70 -6.87
CA TYR A 255 -3.80 -24.05 -7.28
C TYR A 255 -2.57 -24.98 -7.28
N SER A 256 -2.72 -26.20 -6.75
CA SER A 256 -1.68 -27.22 -6.81
C SER A 256 -2.22 -28.57 -7.27
N TYR A 257 -1.58 -29.14 -8.29
CA TYR A 257 -1.84 -30.51 -8.76
C TYR A 257 -1.00 -31.55 -8.02
N THR A 258 -0.03 -31.13 -7.20
CA THR A 258 0.89 -32.03 -6.48
C THR A 258 0.20 -32.81 -5.38
N ARG A 259 -0.92 -32.29 -4.85
CA ARG A 259 -1.71 -32.95 -3.81
C ARG A 259 -3.22 -32.85 -4.10
N PRO A 260 -3.75 -33.65 -5.04
CA PRO A 260 -5.16 -33.60 -5.41
C PRO A 260 -6.07 -33.85 -4.19
N PRO A 261 -7.24 -33.20 -4.10
CA PRO A 261 -8.19 -33.44 -3.02
C PRO A 261 -8.63 -34.91 -3.01
N ARG A 262 -8.67 -35.51 -1.80
CA ARG A 262 -9.00 -36.94 -1.63
C ARG A 262 -10.42 -37.28 -2.09
N ARG A 263 -11.33 -36.31 -2.06
CA ARG A 263 -12.72 -36.47 -2.50
C ARG A 263 -12.74 -36.38 -4.03
N ARG A 264 -12.54 -37.51 -4.70
CA ARG A 264 -12.67 -37.61 -6.16
C ARG A 264 -14.13 -37.33 -6.53
N VAL A 265 -14.35 -36.30 -7.35
CA VAL A 265 -15.56 -36.20 -8.16
C VAL A 265 -15.46 -37.31 -9.21
N ALA A 266 -16.53 -38.06 -9.42
CA ALA A 266 -16.53 -39.26 -10.26
C ALA A 266 -15.87 -39.02 -11.64
N GLY A 267 -14.85 -39.81 -11.99
CA GLY A 267 -14.15 -39.75 -13.29
C GLY A 267 -12.61 -39.80 -13.21
N ASN A 268 -11.96 -39.73 -14.38
CA ASN A 268 -10.49 -39.68 -14.55
C ASN A 268 -9.90 -38.25 -14.53
N ILE A 269 -10.66 -37.26 -14.06
CA ILE A 269 -10.25 -35.86 -14.06
C ILE A 269 -9.56 -35.53 -12.73
N VAL A 270 -8.33 -35.01 -12.80
CA VAL A 270 -7.57 -34.56 -11.63
C VAL A 270 -7.86 -33.09 -11.39
N PHE A 271 -8.54 -32.79 -10.29
CA PHE A 271 -8.77 -31.41 -9.87
C PHE A 271 -7.58 -30.88 -9.05
N PRO A 272 -7.19 -29.60 -9.24
CA PRO A 272 -6.20 -28.98 -8.37
C PRO A 272 -6.75 -28.82 -6.95
N ALA A 273 -5.87 -28.93 -5.95
CA ALA A 273 -6.18 -28.49 -4.60
C ALA A 273 -5.90 -27.00 -4.46
N MET A 274 -6.79 -26.30 -3.77
CA MET A 274 -6.54 -24.94 -3.30
C MET A 274 -5.50 -24.98 -2.18
N ILE A 275 -4.41 -24.24 -2.36
CA ILE A 275 -3.30 -24.14 -1.42
C ILE A 275 -3.00 -22.69 -1.05
N ARG A 276 -2.28 -22.53 0.04
CA ARG A 276 -1.63 -21.30 0.48
C ARG A 276 -0.19 -21.61 0.86
N ARG A 277 0.72 -20.67 0.60
CA ARG A 277 2.12 -20.78 1.02
C ARG A 277 2.34 -19.90 2.24
N GLU A 278 2.65 -20.53 3.37
CA GLU A 278 2.98 -19.82 4.61
C GLU A 278 4.48 -19.89 4.85
N MET A 279 5.12 -18.72 4.95
CA MET A 279 6.54 -18.60 5.23
C MET A 279 6.74 -18.17 6.69
N THR A 280 7.54 -18.93 7.44
CA THR A 280 7.90 -18.61 8.82
C THR A 280 9.20 -17.80 8.82
N LEU A 281 9.14 -16.56 9.29
CA LEU A 281 10.26 -15.63 9.31
C LEU A 281 10.75 -15.40 10.74
N ALA A 282 12.07 -15.48 10.92
CA ALA A 282 12.75 -15.00 12.13
C ALA A 282 13.61 -13.78 11.78
N VAL A 283 13.38 -12.65 12.44
CA VAL A 283 14.16 -11.42 12.27
C VAL A 283 14.97 -11.19 13.54
N ILE A 284 16.28 -11.12 13.39
CA ILE A 284 17.23 -10.76 14.43
C ILE A 284 17.52 -9.27 14.26
N VAL A 285 17.28 -8.50 15.31
CA VAL A 285 17.62 -7.08 15.40
C VAL A 285 18.84 -6.95 16.29
N ASP A 286 19.92 -6.44 15.73
CA ASP A 286 21.11 -6.08 16.48
C ASP A 286 20.80 -4.89 17.39
N THR A 287 20.96 -5.11 18.69
CA THR A 287 20.78 -4.12 19.76
C THR A 287 22.07 -3.85 20.50
N SER A 288 23.22 -4.18 19.90
CA SER A 288 24.54 -3.91 20.47
C SER A 288 24.84 -2.42 20.54
N GLY A 289 25.81 -2.05 21.38
CA GLY A 289 26.18 -0.65 21.62
C GLY A 289 26.72 0.11 20.39
N SER A 290 27.01 -0.57 19.27
CA SER A 290 27.40 0.07 18.01
C SER A 290 26.22 0.49 17.13
N VAL A 291 24.99 0.09 17.48
CA VAL A 291 23.77 0.40 16.74
C VAL A 291 23.16 1.69 17.27
N GLU A 292 23.02 2.69 16.39
CA GLU A 292 22.45 3.99 16.73
C GLU A 292 20.91 3.97 16.77
N ASP A 293 20.30 4.93 17.48
CA ASP A 293 18.84 5.05 17.58
C ASP A 293 18.14 5.15 16.20
N GLN A 294 18.80 5.77 15.22
CA GLN A 294 18.29 5.86 13.85
C GLN A 294 18.24 4.50 13.16
N GLN A 295 19.24 3.64 13.41
CA GLN A 295 19.32 2.28 12.90
C GLN A 295 18.30 1.37 13.57
N LEU A 296 18.12 1.48 14.88
CA LEU A 296 17.03 0.79 15.59
C LEU A 296 15.64 1.24 15.08
N ALA A 297 15.46 2.54 14.84
CA ALA A 297 14.22 3.04 14.25
C ALA A 297 14.00 2.49 12.83
N GLN A 298 15.05 2.33 12.03
CA GLN A 298 14.96 1.65 10.73
C GLN A 298 14.62 0.18 10.89
N ALA A 299 15.26 -0.52 11.84
CA ALA A 299 14.99 -1.93 12.12
C ALA A 299 13.50 -2.16 12.44
N ARG A 300 12.93 -1.29 13.29
CA ARG A 300 11.50 -1.30 13.60
C ARG A 300 10.65 -1.16 12.35
N ARG A 301 11.01 -0.28 11.42
CA ARG A 301 10.28 -0.11 10.16
C ARG A 301 10.33 -1.36 9.29
N GLU A 302 11.51 -1.97 9.14
CA GLU A 302 11.66 -3.21 8.35
C GLU A 302 10.88 -4.38 8.96
N VAL A 303 10.94 -4.54 10.28
CA VAL A 303 10.18 -5.56 11.01
C VAL A 303 8.67 -5.39 10.80
N LEU A 304 8.17 -4.16 10.90
CA LEU A 304 6.75 -3.88 10.74
C LEU A 304 6.29 -4.10 9.30
N GLU A 305 7.13 -3.77 8.32
CA GLU A 305 6.84 -4.03 6.91
C GLU A 305 6.76 -5.54 6.63
N LEU A 306 7.68 -6.33 7.18
CA LEU A 306 7.61 -7.79 7.12
C LEU A 306 6.33 -8.31 7.79
N ALA A 307 5.98 -7.80 8.96
CA ALA A 307 4.77 -8.23 9.67
C ALA A 307 3.48 -7.87 8.92
N ARG A 308 3.45 -6.75 8.18
CA ARG A 308 2.33 -6.37 7.30
C ARG A 308 2.16 -7.35 6.13
N HIS A 309 3.25 -7.76 5.50
CA HIS A 309 3.21 -8.63 4.32
C HIS A 309 2.97 -10.10 4.65
N PHE A 310 3.57 -10.60 5.74
CA PHE A 310 3.55 -12.02 6.09
C PHE A 310 2.61 -12.32 7.27
N GLY A 311 1.89 -11.31 7.77
CA GLY A 311 0.93 -11.39 8.88
C GLY A 311 1.59 -11.47 10.26
N LYS A 312 2.63 -12.30 10.41
CA LYS A 312 3.39 -12.44 11.66
C LYS A 312 4.87 -12.73 11.41
N VAL A 313 5.72 -12.23 12.30
CA VAL A 313 7.17 -12.42 12.26
C VAL A 313 7.68 -12.66 13.68
N THR A 314 8.60 -13.60 13.85
CA THR A 314 9.29 -13.77 15.14
C THR A 314 10.51 -12.84 15.18
N VAL A 315 10.56 -11.95 16.16
CA VAL A 315 11.64 -10.97 16.33
C VAL A 315 12.49 -11.36 17.54
N LEU A 316 13.79 -11.44 17.32
CA LEU A 316 14.80 -11.65 18.34
C LEU A 316 15.62 -10.38 18.47
N ASP A 317 15.76 -9.87 19.69
CA ASP A 317 16.71 -8.81 19.96
C ASP A 317 17.98 -9.46 20.47
N ALA A 318 19.10 -9.12 19.86
CA ALA A 318 20.37 -9.73 20.18
C ALA A 318 21.49 -8.70 20.25
N ASP A 319 22.36 -8.89 21.24
CA ASP A 319 23.63 -8.20 21.38
C ASP A 319 24.73 -9.27 21.58
N ALA A 320 25.32 -9.40 22.77
CA ALA A 320 26.21 -10.51 23.14
C ALA A 320 25.43 -11.79 23.48
N ALA A 321 24.12 -11.66 23.72
CA ALA A 321 23.19 -12.77 23.88
C ALA A 321 21.81 -12.38 23.33
N VAL A 322 20.91 -13.37 23.19
CA VAL A 322 19.51 -13.08 22.85
C VAL A 322 18.81 -12.53 24.08
N GLN A 323 18.37 -11.27 23.99
CA GLN A 323 17.75 -10.54 25.09
C GLN A 323 16.25 -10.81 25.18
N GLN A 324 15.57 -10.88 24.04
CA GLN A 324 14.15 -11.18 23.98
C GLN A 324 13.74 -11.82 22.66
N ILE A 325 12.70 -12.65 22.70
CA ILE A 325 12.07 -13.27 21.54
C ILE A 325 10.57 -13.00 21.62
N ARG A 326 9.97 -12.44 20.57
CA ARG A 326 8.54 -12.12 20.52
C ARG A 326 7.94 -12.30 19.13
N GLU A 327 6.66 -12.67 19.06
CA GLU A 327 5.90 -12.61 17.82
C GLU A 327 5.36 -11.20 17.61
N VAL A 328 5.59 -10.63 16.43
CA VAL A 328 5.13 -9.29 16.04
C VAL A 328 4.16 -9.40 14.89
N ARG A 329 3.01 -8.73 15.03
CA ARG A 329 2.00 -8.56 13.97
C ARG A 329 1.90 -7.10 13.55
N ALA A 330 1.36 -6.86 12.35
CA ALA A 330 1.25 -5.53 11.73
C ALA A 330 0.67 -4.43 12.65
N GLY A 331 -0.32 -4.77 13.48
CA GLY A 331 -0.98 -3.84 14.40
C GLY A 331 -0.20 -3.49 15.67
N GLN A 332 0.91 -4.16 15.97
CA GLN A 332 1.68 -3.97 17.22
C GLN A 332 2.81 -2.95 17.08
N ALA A 333 2.67 -2.03 16.11
CA ALA A 333 3.69 -1.04 15.78
C ALA A 333 4.11 -0.19 16.98
N ALA A 334 3.18 0.28 17.79
CA ALA A 334 3.43 1.20 18.91
C ALA A 334 4.20 0.55 20.09
N SER A 335 4.08 -0.76 20.29
CA SER A 335 4.64 -1.48 21.44
C SER A 335 6.01 -2.13 21.18
N LEU A 336 6.55 -2.02 19.96
CA LEU A 336 7.84 -2.61 19.63
C LEU A 336 9.00 -1.80 20.23
N THR A 337 9.46 -2.24 21.39
CA THR A 337 10.66 -1.73 22.06
C THR A 337 11.77 -2.76 21.94
N PHE A 338 12.99 -2.29 21.69
CA PHE A 338 14.17 -3.13 21.62
C PHE A 338 14.90 -3.14 22.96
N ARG A 339 15.50 -4.29 23.32
CA ARG A 339 16.28 -4.45 24.57
C ARG A 339 17.69 -4.91 24.22
N GLY A 340 18.69 -4.31 24.86
CA GLY A 340 20.10 -4.60 24.63
C GLY A 340 21.02 -3.47 25.11
N GLY A 341 22.21 -3.39 24.52
CA GLY A 341 23.26 -2.42 24.84
C GLY A 341 24.60 -3.06 25.24
N GLY A 342 24.73 -4.39 25.11
CA GLY A 342 25.97 -5.12 25.35
C GLY A 342 26.94 -5.15 24.15
N GLY A 343 27.87 -6.11 24.17
CA GLY A 343 28.73 -6.45 23.03
C GLY A 343 27.93 -7.09 21.88
N THR A 344 28.61 -7.67 20.88
CA THR A 344 27.94 -8.16 19.65
C THR A 344 28.36 -9.58 19.31
N ASP A 345 27.40 -10.52 19.29
CA ASP A 345 27.58 -11.87 18.76
C ASP A 345 26.29 -12.38 18.08
N MET A 346 26.17 -12.06 16.79
CA MET A 346 25.07 -12.54 15.95
C MET A 346 25.17 -14.03 15.61
N ALA A 347 26.32 -14.69 15.81
CA ALA A 347 26.41 -16.13 15.59
C ALA A 347 25.53 -16.88 16.59
N LEU A 348 25.59 -16.49 17.87
CA LEU A 348 24.70 -17.02 18.92
C LEU A 348 23.22 -16.72 18.63
N ALA A 349 22.91 -15.53 18.14
CA ALA A 349 21.54 -15.15 17.79
C ALA A 349 20.98 -15.99 16.64
N ILE A 350 21.79 -16.24 15.59
CA ILE A 350 21.41 -17.07 14.44
C ILE A 350 21.22 -18.53 14.87
N GLU A 351 22.08 -19.04 15.76
CA GLU A 351 21.91 -20.38 16.34
C GLU A 351 20.64 -20.49 17.20
N ALA A 352 20.32 -19.46 17.98
CA ALA A 352 19.09 -19.41 18.76
C ALA A 352 17.85 -19.39 17.85
N ALA A 353 17.87 -18.57 16.79
CA ALA A 353 16.80 -18.51 15.80
C ALA A 353 16.61 -19.87 15.09
N ALA A 354 17.68 -20.60 14.79
CA ALA A 354 17.61 -21.92 14.17
C ALA A 354 16.95 -22.99 15.06
N LYS A 355 16.97 -22.81 16.39
CA LYS A 355 16.36 -23.72 17.36
C LYS A 355 14.87 -23.43 17.60
N LEU A 356 14.31 -22.36 17.04
CA LEU A 356 12.91 -22.00 17.23
C LEU A 356 11.92 -23.06 16.72
N ARG A 357 10.72 -23.02 17.30
CA ARG A 357 9.57 -23.86 16.95
C ARG A 357 8.34 -22.95 16.81
N PRO A 358 7.74 -22.82 15.60
CA PRO A 358 8.12 -23.46 14.34
C PRO A 358 9.52 -23.07 13.87
N ARG A 359 10.19 -23.97 13.14
CA ARG A 359 11.52 -23.70 12.56
C ARG A 359 11.35 -22.64 11.47
N PRO A 360 12.13 -21.55 11.47
CA PRO A 360 12.01 -20.52 10.44
C PRO A 360 12.50 -21.03 9.08
N ASP A 361 11.85 -20.59 8.01
CA ASP A 361 12.23 -20.87 6.62
C ASP A 361 13.38 -19.94 6.18
N VAL A 362 13.34 -18.70 6.69
CA VAL A 362 14.33 -17.64 6.46
C VAL A 362 14.63 -16.92 7.77
N ILE A 363 15.91 -16.70 8.03
CA ILE A 363 16.45 -15.84 9.09
C ILE A 363 16.93 -14.55 8.45
N ILE A 364 16.50 -13.41 9.00
CA ILE A 364 16.90 -12.07 8.57
C ILE A 364 17.67 -11.44 9.72
N VAL A 365 18.84 -10.87 9.46
CA VAL A 365 19.67 -10.20 10.47
C VAL A 365 19.80 -8.74 10.07
N LEU A 366 19.33 -7.83 10.93
CA LEU A 366 19.43 -6.39 10.76
C LEU A 366 20.56 -5.88 11.67
N THR A 367 21.70 -5.50 11.11
CA THR A 367 22.93 -5.17 11.86
C THR A 367 23.75 -4.10 11.15
N ASP A 368 24.68 -3.47 11.86
CA ASP A 368 25.71 -2.61 11.28
C ASP A 368 26.88 -3.42 10.67
N GLY A 369 26.90 -4.75 10.89
CA GLY A 369 27.85 -5.72 10.35
C GLY A 369 29.10 -5.95 11.19
N TYR A 370 29.27 -5.27 12.32
CA TYR A 370 30.43 -5.45 13.21
C TYR A 370 30.19 -6.57 14.24
N THR A 371 30.06 -7.78 13.74
CA THR A 371 29.73 -8.95 14.55
C THR A 371 30.47 -10.21 14.08
N PRO A 372 30.79 -11.13 14.99
CA PRO A 372 31.02 -12.53 14.63
C PRO A 372 29.83 -13.10 13.85
N TRP A 373 30.13 -13.89 12.83
CA TRP A 373 29.15 -14.65 12.05
C TRP A 373 29.40 -16.15 12.24
N PRO A 374 28.40 -17.03 12.04
CA PRO A 374 28.62 -18.47 12.09
C PRO A 374 29.60 -18.91 11.00
N ASP A 375 30.55 -19.77 11.34
CA ASP A 375 31.53 -20.29 10.37
C ASP A 375 30.89 -21.17 9.28
N ARG A 376 29.72 -21.75 9.57
CA ARG A 376 29.02 -22.67 8.68
C ARG A 376 27.52 -22.42 8.60
N PRO A 377 26.87 -22.73 7.46
CA PRO A 377 25.42 -22.65 7.33
C PRO A 377 24.69 -23.59 8.31
N LEU A 378 23.62 -23.11 8.93
CA LEU A 378 22.74 -23.91 9.82
C LEU A 378 21.55 -24.58 9.09
N GLY A 379 21.64 -24.69 7.76
CA GLY A 379 20.59 -25.27 6.92
C GLY A 379 19.31 -24.44 6.81
N ILE A 380 19.34 -23.17 7.19
CA ILE A 380 18.25 -22.19 7.03
C ILE A 380 18.78 -21.06 6.14
N ALA A 381 17.94 -20.49 5.29
CA ALA A 381 18.37 -19.34 4.48
C ALA A 381 18.59 -18.15 5.41
N THR A 382 19.75 -17.51 5.30
CA THR A 382 20.08 -16.33 6.11
C THR A 382 20.31 -15.13 5.19
N ILE A 383 19.68 -14.02 5.54
CA ILE A 383 19.81 -12.73 4.88
C ILE A 383 20.40 -11.76 5.89
N ALA A 384 21.50 -11.09 5.55
CA ALA A 384 22.05 -9.99 6.34
C ALA A 384 21.69 -8.67 5.67
N VAL A 385 20.94 -7.82 6.38
CA VAL A 385 20.66 -6.44 6.01
C VAL A 385 21.61 -5.56 6.79
N LEU A 386 22.53 -4.91 6.09
CA LEU A 386 23.55 -4.05 6.68
C LEU A 386 23.16 -2.58 6.56
N TYR A 387 23.25 -1.83 7.65
CA TYR A 387 23.00 -0.38 7.67
C TYR A 387 24.10 0.47 7.03
N ARG A 388 25.24 -0.15 6.74
CA ARG A 388 26.41 0.45 6.12
C ARG A 388 27.19 -0.60 5.36
N LYS A 389 27.96 -0.17 4.36
CA LYS A 389 28.89 -1.06 3.65
C LYS A 389 30.07 -1.38 4.57
N THR A 390 30.02 -2.52 5.25
CA THR A 390 31.02 -2.93 6.26
C THR A 390 31.69 -4.26 5.88
N MET A 391 32.29 -4.93 6.88
CA MET A 391 33.11 -6.13 6.76
C MET A 391 32.45 -7.25 5.93
N ALA A 392 33.31 -8.18 5.47
CA ALA A 392 32.89 -9.33 4.70
C ALA A 392 31.89 -10.20 5.48
N VAL A 393 30.67 -10.28 4.95
CA VAL A 393 29.66 -11.27 5.36
C VAL A 393 30.00 -12.62 4.71
N PRO A 394 29.85 -13.77 5.40
CA PRO A 394 30.08 -15.07 4.80
C PRO A 394 29.33 -15.29 3.49
N GLN A 395 29.96 -15.89 2.48
CA GLN A 395 29.41 -16.04 1.12
C GLN A 395 28.06 -16.78 1.06
N TRP A 396 27.75 -17.60 2.06
CA TRP A 396 26.50 -18.35 2.14
C TRP A 396 25.32 -17.53 2.68
N ILE A 397 25.59 -16.34 3.24
CA ILE A 397 24.57 -15.39 3.70
C ILE A 397 24.30 -14.39 2.57
N ARG A 398 23.03 -14.18 2.22
CA ARG A 398 22.66 -13.18 1.21
C ARG A 398 22.74 -11.78 1.83
N GLN A 399 23.57 -10.92 1.27
CA GLN A 399 23.74 -9.54 1.74
C GLN A 399 22.77 -8.57 1.04
N VAL A 400 22.21 -7.65 1.81
CA VAL A 400 21.47 -6.46 1.35
C VAL A 400 22.04 -5.27 2.13
N ILE A 401 22.32 -4.16 1.44
CA ILE A 401 22.81 -2.95 2.09
C ILE A 401 21.70 -1.90 2.02
N ILE A 402 21.39 -1.29 3.15
CA ILE A 402 20.49 -0.14 3.25
C ILE A 402 21.27 1.02 3.87
N ASP A 403 21.27 2.17 3.22
CA ASP A 403 21.86 3.37 3.82
C ASP A 403 20.86 3.87 4.86
N VAL A 404 21.22 3.93 6.15
CA VAL A 404 20.32 4.40 7.22
C VAL A 404 20.40 5.90 7.41
#